data_AF-A0A1N7A3E2-F1
#
_entry.id   AF-A0A1N7A3E2-F1
#
_cell.length_a   1.000
_cell.length_b   1.000
_cell.length_c   1.000
_cell.angle_alpha   90.00
_cell.angle_beta   90.00
_cell.angle_gamma   90.00
#
_symmetry.space_group_name_H-M   'P 1'
#
loop_
_entity.id
_entity.type
_entity.pdbx_description
1 polymer ?
#
loop_
_entity_poly.entity_id
_entity_poly.type
_entity_poly.pdbx_seq_one_letter_code
_entity_poly.pdbx_strand_id
1 'polypeptide(L)'
;MDVSTLPDLIDTRKTAEYRRWEDSLHDVAAAAIDARIKHLQHGKKGDWRPVGEGVCELRFLQTGPGWRVYFHETNRGTLILLLLGGNKSNQQRDIRQAQAILRELKARQAAIRKAAAASTGARKK
;
A
#
# COMPACT_ATOMS: atom_id res chain seq x y z
N MET A 1 9.56 -23.34 18.94
CA MET A 1 9.30 -23.31 17.49
C MET A 1 9.27 -21.85 17.09
N ASP A 2 10.30 -21.42 16.39
CA ASP A 2 10.46 -20.04 15.98
C ASP A 2 9.51 -19.72 14.82
N VAL A 3 8.46 -18.95 15.09
CA VAL A 3 7.46 -18.53 14.10
C VAL A 3 7.96 -17.38 13.21
N SER A 4 9.20 -16.93 13.39
CA SER A 4 9.79 -15.78 12.69
C SER A 4 10.14 -16.03 11.22
N THR A 5 9.88 -17.23 10.68
CA THR A 5 10.28 -17.61 9.30
C THR A 5 9.15 -18.27 8.50
N LEU A 6 7.88 -17.96 8.78
CA LEU A 6 6.83 -18.27 7.81
C LEU A 6 6.89 -17.24 6.68
N PRO A 7 6.95 -17.67 5.40
CA PRO A 7 6.99 -16.73 4.29
C PRO A 7 5.71 -15.91 4.28
N ASP A 8 5.85 -14.60 4.10
CA ASP A 8 4.71 -13.71 3.90
C ASP A 8 3.82 -14.25 2.77
N LEU A 9 2.52 -14.38 3.03
CA LEU A 9 1.56 -14.83 2.02
C LEU A 9 1.29 -13.73 0.98
N ILE A 10 1.47 -12.47 1.39
CA ILE A 10 1.21 -11.27 0.59
C ILE A 10 2.43 -10.35 0.71
N ASP A 11 3.07 -10.06 -0.42
CA ASP A 11 4.17 -9.10 -0.48
C ASP A 11 3.66 -7.68 -0.25
N THR A 12 4.46 -6.85 0.44
CA THR A 12 4.20 -5.42 0.55
C THR A 12 5.28 -4.59 -0.12
N ARG A 13 4.86 -3.52 -0.81
CA ARG A 13 5.75 -2.49 -1.33
C ARG A 13 5.28 -1.13 -0.84
N LYS A 14 6.21 -0.20 -0.67
CA LYS A 14 5.95 1.14 -0.11
C LYS A 14 6.31 2.20 -1.14
N THR A 15 5.44 3.17 -1.35
CA THR A 15 5.78 4.41 -2.07
C THR A 15 6.69 5.30 -1.22
N ALA A 16 7.27 6.33 -1.85
CA ALA A 16 8.08 7.30 -1.12
C ALA A 16 7.22 8.13 -0.14
N GLU A 17 5.98 8.43 -0.53
CA GLU A 17 5.00 9.15 0.27
C GLU A 17 4.63 8.39 1.54
N TYR A 18 4.40 7.08 1.40
CA TYR A 18 4.14 6.22 2.56
C TYR A 18 5.35 6.19 3.49
N ARG A 19 6.57 5.99 2.97
CA ARG A 19 7.79 5.96 3.80
C ARG A 19 7.98 7.26 4.56
N ARG A 20 7.86 8.41 3.90
CA ARG A 20 7.97 9.72 4.57
C ARG A 20 6.96 9.89 5.70
N TRP A 21 5.73 9.41 5.51
CA TRP A 21 4.74 9.42 6.57
C TRP A 21 5.07 8.43 7.70
N GLU A 22 5.49 7.22 7.35
CA GLU A 22 5.90 6.18 8.29
C GLU A 22 7.07 6.65 9.17
N ASP A 23 8.07 7.31 8.59
CA ASP A 23 9.23 7.86 9.29
C ASP A 23 8.84 9.00 10.25
N SER A 24 7.68 9.63 10.06
CA SER A 24 7.15 10.67 10.96
C SER A 24 6.35 10.09 12.14
N LEU A 25 6.10 8.78 12.15
CA LEU A 25 5.43 8.11 13.26
C LEU A 25 6.42 7.86 14.40
N HIS A 26 5.93 8.02 15.63
CA HIS A 26 6.71 7.75 16.84
C HIS A 26 5.99 6.76 17.76
N ASP A 27 6.78 6.12 18.63
CA ASP A 27 6.32 5.30 19.75
C ASP A 27 5.29 4.23 19.37
N VAL A 28 4.17 4.22 20.09
CA VAL A 28 3.08 3.25 20.00
C VAL A 28 2.42 3.27 18.62
N ALA A 29 2.38 4.41 17.94
CA ALA A 29 1.75 4.51 16.62
C ALA A 29 2.53 3.72 15.57
N ALA A 30 3.85 3.89 15.53
CA ALA A 30 4.73 3.17 14.61
C ALA A 30 4.62 1.65 14.83
N ALA A 31 4.69 1.20 16.08
CA ALA A 31 4.58 -0.22 16.43
C ALA A 31 3.20 -0.81 16.07
N ALA A 32 2.11 -0.09 16.34
CA ALA A 32 0.76 -0.54 16.00
C ALA A 32 0.56 -0.66 14.48
N ILE A 33 1.09 0.29 13.71
CA ILE A 33 1.01 0.28 12.25
C ILE A 33 1.84 -0.86 11.67
N ASP A 34 3.09 -1.03 12.10
CA ASP A 34 3.95 -2.13 11.65
C ASP A 34 3.33 -3.52 11.94
N ALA A 35 2.87 -3.74 13.17
CA ALA A 35 2.20 -4.98 13.56
C ALA A 35 0.97 -5.27 12.68
N ARG A 36 0.23 -4.23 12.31
CA ARG A 36 -0.95 -4.37 11.46
C ARG A 36 -0.60 -4.67 10.00
N ILE A 37 0.47 -4.09 9.48
CA ILE A 37 1.00 -4.43 8.15
C ILE A 37 1.48 -5.88 8.13
N LYS A 38 2.16 -6.36 9.19
CA LYS A 38 2.51 -7.79 9.33
C LYS A 38 1.28 -8.69 9.33
N HIS A 39 0.22 -8.33 10.03
CA HIS A 39 -1.03 -9.09 9.95
C HIS A 39 -1.63 -9.10 8.54
N LEU A 40 -1.54 -7.97 7.83
CA LEU A 40 -1.98 -7.84 6.46
C LEU A 40 -1.18 -8.77 5.52
N GLN A 41 0.15 -8.86 5.70
CA GLN A 41 1.03 -9.79 4.97
C GLN A 41 0.65 -11.26 5.18
N HIS A 42 0.09 -11.59 6.35
CA HIS A 42 -0.45 -12.91 6.68
C HIS A 42 -1.95 -13.08 6.28
N GLY A 43 -2.49 -12.19 5.44
CA GLY A 43 -3.87 -12.28 4.95
C GLY A 43 -4.94 -11.75 5.91
N LYS A 44 -4.57 -11.25 7.10
CA LYS A 44 -5.51 -10.74 8.11
C LYS A 44 -5.75 -9.24 7.92
N LYS A 45 -6.61 -8.88 6.97
CA LYS A 45 -6.89 -7.47 6.62
C LYS A 45 -7.62 -6.68 7.71
N GLY A 46 -8.35 -7.31 8.63
CA GLY A 46 -9.12 -6.67 9.71
C GLY A 46 -10.05 -5.55 9.22
N ASP A 47 -10.07 -4.38 9.88
CA ASP A 47 -10.93 -3.26 9.47
C ASP A 47 -10.37 -2.46 8.27
N TRP A 48 -10.97 -2.64 7.10
CA TRP A 48 -10.63 -1.93 5.86
C TRP A 48 -11.88 -1.68 5.01
N ARG A 49 -11.75 -0.78 4.03
CA ARG A 49 -12.83 -0.47 3.07
C ARG A 49 -12.30 0.10 1.75
N PRO A 50 -12.94 -0.18 0.60
CA PRO A 50 -12.61 0.51 -0.65
C PRO A 50 -12.99 2.00 -0.56
N VAL A 51 -12.16 2.85 -1.14
CA VAL A 51 -12.37 4.32 -1.19
C VAL A 51 -12.32 4.88 -2.62
N GLY A 52 -12.47 4.00 -3.62
CA GLY A 52 -12.54 4.37 -5.04
C GLY A 52 -11.20 4.27 -5.79
N GLU A 53 -11.29 4.19 -7.12
CA GLU A 53 -10.16 4.10 -8.07
C GLU A 53 -9.16 2.96 -7.82
N GLY A 54 -9.60 1.92 -7.11
CA GLY A 54 -8.76 0.79 -6.72
C GLY A 54 -7.90 1.05 -5.48
N VAL A 55 -8.17 2.12 -4.74
CA VAL A 55 -7.57 2.39 -3.42
C VAL A 55 -8.48 1.83 -2.32
N CYS A 56 -7.84 1.24 -1.31
CA CYS A 56 -8.44 0.78 -0.08
C CYS A 56 -7.87 1.57 1.11
N GLU A 57 -8.68 1.76 2.14
CA GLU A 57 -8.30 2.38 3.40
C GLU A 57 -8.32 1.33 4.51
N LEU A 58 -7.18 1.13 5.16
CA LEU A 58 -7.03 0.37 6.40
C LEU A 58 -7.22 1.31 7.58
N ARG A 59 -8.04 0.91 8.56
CA ARG A 59 -8.41 1.76 9.70
C ARG A 59 -7.87 1.23 11.01
N PHE A 60 -7.32 2.14 11.80
CA PHE A 60 -6.83 1.87 13.15
C PHE A 60 -7.76 2.59 14.12
N LEU A 61 -8.69 1.85 14.72
CA LEU A 61 -9.77 2.41 15.54
C LEU A 61 -9.41 2.58 17.03
N GLN A 62 -8.44 1.81 17.52
CA GLN A 62 -8.07 1.77 18.95
C GLN A 62 -6.75 2.48 19.26
N THR A 63 -6.19 3.23 18.30
CA THR A 63 -4.86 3.84 18.46
C THR A 63 -4.86 5.29 18.00
N GLY A 64 -4.57 6.21 18.93
CA GLY A 64 -4.31 7.62 18.66
C GLY A 64 -5.45 8.35 17.91
N PRO A 65 -5.14 9.28 16.98
CA PRO A 65 -6.11 10.16 16.33
C PRO A 65 -7.01 9.46 15.28
N GLY A 66 -6.96 8.12 15.20
CA GLY A 66 -7.60 7.36 14.14
C GLY A 66 -6.76 7.33 12.88
N TRP A 67 -5.63 6.60 12.93
CA TRP A 67 -4.73 6.43 11.79
C TRP A 67 -5.39 5.69 10.62
N ARG A 68 -4.92 6.01 9.42
CA ARG A 68 -5.34 5.42 8.14
C ARG A 68 -4.12 5.07 7.31
N VAL A 69 -4.16 3.90 6.68
CA VAL A 69 -3.19 3.53 5.65
C VAL A 69 -3.95 3.29 4.36
N TYR A 70 -3.54 3.96 3.30
CA TYR A 70 -4.12 3.85 1.97
C TYR A 70 -3.26 2.91 1.14
N PHE A 71 -3.89 1.91 0.53
CA PHE A 71 -3.18 0.88 -0.20
C PHE A 71 -3.92 0.42 -1.46
N HIS A 72 -3.19 -0.20 -2.38
CA HIS A 72 -3.73 -0.84 -3.57
C HIS A 72 -3.38 -2.33 -3.56
N GLU A 73 -4.37 -3.19 -3.75
CA GLU A 73 -4.17 -4.61 -3.96
C GLU A 73 -4.00 -4.92 -5.44
N THR A 74 -2.95 -5.68 -5.77
CA THR A 74 -2.67 -6.12 -7.13
C THR A 74 -2.22 -7.58 -7.13
N ASN A 75 -1.94 -8.10 -8.32
CA ASN A 75 -1.52 -9.49 -8.54
C ASN A 75 -2.46 -10.51 -7.87
N ARG A 76 -3.78 -10.32 -8.05
CA ARG A 76 -4.85 -11.15 -7.44
C ARG A 76 -4.78 -11.22 -5.91
N GLY A 77 -4.30 -10.16 -5.26
CA GLY A 77 -4.24 -10.04 -3.80
C GLY A 77 -2.94 -10.54 -3.16
N THR A 78 -1.96 -10.97 -3.97
CA THR A 78 -0.64 -11.41 -3.49
C THR A 78 0.37 -10.28 -3.33
N LEU A 79 0.03 -9.07 -3.78
CA LEU A 79 0.86 -7.88 -3.62
C LEU A 79 0.01 -6.70 -3.16
N ILE A 80 0.46 -6.05 -2.09
CA ILE A 80 -0.12 -4.81 -1.55
C ILE A 80 0.89 -3.67 -1.72
N LEU A 81 0.44 -2.60 -2.36
CA LEU A 81 1.19 -1.37 -2.48
C LEU A 81 0.66 -0.34 -1.48
N LEU A 82 1.45 -0.03 -0.46
CA LEU A 82 1.18 1.00 0.54
C LEU A 82 1.49 2.37 -0.09
N LEU A 83 0.45 3.18 -0.27
CA LEU A 83 0.47 4.41 -1.07
C LEU A 83 0.72 5.66 -0.23
N LEU A 84 0.05 5.75 0.93
CA LEU A 84 0.07 6.91 1.81
C LEU A 84 -0.43 6.47 3.20
N GLY A 85 -0.07 7.20 4.24
CA GLY A 85 -0.80 7.14 5.50
C GLY A 85 -1.16 8.53 6.00
N GLY A 86 -2.05 8.57 6.97
CA GLY A 86 -2.61 9.79 7.51
C GLY A 86 -3.51 9.51 8.69
N ASN A 87 -4.33 10.49 9.06
CA ASN A 87 -5.28 10.36 10.16
C ASN A 87 -6.68 10.79 9.73
N LYS A 88 -7.67 10.53 10.58
CA LYS A 88 -9.08 10.80 10.29
C LYS A 88 -9.35 12.26 9.91
N SER A 89 -8.63 13.23 10.47
CA SER A 89 -8.87 14.66 10.24
C SER A 89 -8.59 15.10 8.80
N ASN A 90 -7.67 14.41 8.11
CA ASN A 90 -7.25 14.73 6.73
C ASN A 90 -7.80 13.73 5.69
N GLN A 91 -8.71 12.84 6.10
CA GLN A 91 -9.11 11.65 5.33
C GLN A 91 -9.47 11.95 3.87
N GLN A 92 -10.30 12.97 3.60
CA GLN A 92 -10.70 13.27 2.22
C GLN A 92 -9.53 13.74 1.34
N ARG A 93 -8.60 14.51 1.91
CA ARG A 93 -7.39 14.97 1.22
C ARG A 93 -6.48 13.77 0.93
N ASP A 94 -6.30 12.91 1.92
CA ASP A 94 -5.41 11.76 1.81
C ASP A 94 -5.94 10.72 0.81
N ILE A 95 -7.27 10.51 0.76
CA ILE A 95 -7.91 9.66 -0.27
C ILE A 95 -7.59 10.19 -1.67
N ARG A 96 -7.82 11.50 -1.93
CA ARG A 96 -7.54 12.10 -3.25
C ARG A 96 -6.07 11.98 -3.63
N GLN A 97 -5.17 12.17 -2.67
CA GLN A 97 -3.74 12.04 -2.88
C GLN A 97 -3.34 10.59 -3.17
N ALA A 98 -3.85 9.61 -2.43
CA ALA A 98 -3.59 8.19 -2.66
C ALA A 98 -4.09 7.74 -4.05
N GLN A 99 -5.26 8.19 -4.47
CA GLN A 99 -5.80 7.94 -5.81
C GLN A 99 -4.89 8.54 -6.90
N ALA A 100 -4.43 9.78 -6.71
CA ALA A 100 -3.50 10.42 -7.64
C ALA A 100 -2.17 9.65 -7.77
N ILE A 101 -1.57 9.24 -6.65
CA ILE A 101 -0.36 8.40 -6.63
C ILE A 101 -0.59 7.10 -7.40
N LEU A 102 -1.72 6.42 -7.17
CA LEU A 102 -2.01 5.16 -7.86
C LEU A 102 -2.19 5.36 -9.36
N ARG A 103 -2.87 6.44 -9.80
CA ARG A 103 -3.02 6.77 -11.22
C ARG A 103 -1.67 6.97 -11.89
N GLU A 104 -0.78 7.73 -11.27
CA GLU A 104 0.57 7.98 -11.77
C GLU A 104 1.37 6.68 -11.92
N LEU A 105 1.34 5.82 -10.89
CA LEU A 105 2.05 4.53 -10.90
C LEU A 105 1.52 3.60 -11.99
N LYS A 106 0.20 3.54 -12.18
CA LYS A 106 -0.41 2.75 -13.27
C LYS A 106 0.00 3.28 -14.64
N ALA A 107 0.02 4.60 -14.84
CA ALA A 107 0.47 5.21 -16.09
C ALA A 107 1.95 4.90 -16.39
N ARG A 108 2.83 5.06 -15.39
CA ARG A 108 4.25 4.71 -15.48
C ARG A 108 4.44 3.23 -15.82
N GLN A 109 3.71 2.34 -15.15
CA GLN A 109 3.78 0.91 -15.40
C GLN A 109 3.32 0.54 -16.82
N ALA A 110 2.27 1.19 -17.34
CA ALA A 110 1.80 0.98 -18.70
C ALA A 110 2.84 1.44 -19.74
N ALA A 111 3.48 2.60 -19.52
CA ALA A 111 4.56 3.09 -20.38
C ALA A 111 5.74 2.11 -20.43
N ILE A 112 6.17 1.58 -19.27
CA ILE A 112 7.24 0.57 -19.18
C ILE A 112 6.86 -0.71 -19.94
N ARG A 113 5.63 -1.20 -19.77
CA ARG A 113 5.15 -2.39 -20.48
C ARG A 113 5.12 -2.19 -22.00
N LYS A 114 4.70 -1.00 -22.46
CA LYS A 114 4.72 -0.66 -23.88
C LYS A 114 6.14 -0.62 -24.44
N ALA A 115 7.08 -0.02 -23.71
CA ALA A 115 8.50 0.02 -24.11
C ALA A 115 9.11 -1.39 -24.20
N ALA A 116 8.85 -2.25 -23.22
CA ALA A 116 9.34 -3.63 -23.21
C ALA A 116 8.74 -4.50 -24.34
N ALA A 117 7.47 -4.27 -24.69
CA ALA A 117 6.84 -4.95 -25.81
C ALA A 117 7.44 -4.53 -27.17
N ALA A 118 7.71 -3.23 -27.34
CA ALA A 118 8.33 -2.70 -28.56
C ALA A 118 9.76 -3.22 -28.79
N SER A 119 10.57 -3.32 -27.72
CA SER A 119 11.93 -3.87 -27.81
C SER A 119 11.97 -5.37 -28.11
N THR A 120 10.95 -6.12 -27.69
CA THR A 120 10.86 -7.57 -27.92
C THR A 120 10.43 -7.91 -29.35
N GLY A 121 9.58 -7.09 -29.98
CA GLY A 121 9.16 -7.26 -31.38
C GLY A 121 10.25 -6.97 -32.41
N ALA A 122 11.20 -6.08 -32.09
CA ALA A 122 12.31 -5.72 -32.98
C ALA A 122 13.40 -6.80 -33.11
N ARG A 123 13.50 -7.73 -32.15
CA ARG A 123 14.55 -8.79 -32.13
C ARG A 123 14.16 -10.07 -32.89
N LYS A 124 12.92 -10.18 -33.35
CA LYS A 124 12.37 -11.34 -34.09
C LYS A 124 12.20 -11.08 -35.60
N LYS A 125 12.61 -9.91 -36.10
CA LYS A 125 12.79 -9.61 -37.52
C LYS A 125 14.28 -9.53 -37.81
#